data_AF-A0A9E5C069-F1
#
_entry.id   AF-A0A9E5C069-F1
#
_cell.length_a   1.000
_cell.length_b   1.000
_cell.length_c   1.000
_cell.angle_alpha   90.00
_cell.angle_beta   90.00
_cell.angle_gamma   90.00
#
_symmetry.space_group_name_H-M   'P 1'
#
loop_
_entity.id
_entity.type
_entity.pdbx_description
1 polymer ?
#
loop_
_entity_poly.entity_id
_entity_poly.type
_entity_poly.pdbx_seq_one_letter_code
_entity_poly.pdbx_strand_id
1 'polypeptide(L)' 'MPQNSTPVIFIIGPTAAGKTRLAVALAQRFSGEIVNADSRQVYRHM' A
#
# COMPACT_ATOMS: atom_id res chain seq x y z
N MET A 1 4.50 -27.05 -7.27
CA MET A 1 4.85 -25.79 -6.57
C MET A 1 3.59 -25.30 -5.89
N PRO A 2 3.56 -25.11 -4.56
CA PRO A 2 2.37 -24.56 -3.93
C PRO A 2 2.13 -23.15 -4.47
N GLN A 3 0.99 -22.94 -5.12
CA GLN A 3 0.51 -21.64 -5.56
C GLN A 3 0.05 -20.88 -4.32
N ASN A 4 0.97 -20.23 -3.62
CA ASN A 4 0.63 -19.42 -2.47
C ASN A 4 0.05 -18.09 -2.97
N SER A 5 -1.24 -18.08 -3.31
CA SER A 5 -1.93 -16.91 -3.84
C SER A 5 -2.34 -15.97 -2.69
N THR A 6 -1.36 -15.25 -2.13
CA THR A 6 -1.66 -14.16 -1.21
C THR A 6 -2.32 -13.03 -2.00
N PRO A 7 -3.56 -12.59 -1.68
CA PRO A 7 -4.21 -11.50 -2.39
C PRO A 7 -3.43 -10.19 -2.22
N VAL A 8 -3.28 -9.43 -3.31
CA VAL A 8 -2.57 -8.14 -3.32
C VAL A 8 -3.49 -7.06 -3.87
N ILE A 9 -3.50 -5.90 -3.21
CA ILE A 9 -4.27 -4.72 -3.63
C ILE A 9 -3.30 -3.61 -4.03
N PHE A 10 -3.47 -3.07 -5.23
CA PHE A 10 -2.72 -1.91 -5.71
C PHE A 10 -3.56 -0.64 -5.57
N ILE A 11 -3.07 0.34 -4.79
CA ILE A 11 -3.75 1.62 -4.59
C ILE A 11 -2.99 2.69 -5.39
N ILE A 12 -3.47 2.94 -6.62
CA ILE A 12 -2.86 3.88 -7.57
C ILE A 12 -3.64 5.19 -7.65
N GLY A 13 -2.99 6.26 -8.12
CA GLY A 13 -3.61 7.57 -8.32
C GLY A 13 -2.63 8.74 -8.10
N PRO A 14 -3.04 9.98 -8.42
CA PRO A 14 -2.17 11.16 -8.33
C PRO A 14 -1.79 11.51 -6.88
N THR A 15 -0.76 12.33 -6.71
CA THR A 15 -0.38 12.90 -5.41
C THR A 15 -1.57 13.62 -4.78
N ALA A 16 -1.72 13.52 -3.45
CA ALA A 16 -2.82 14.08 -2.67
C ALA A 16 -4.24 13.48 -2.93
N ALA A 17 -4.39 12.42 -3.71
CA ALA A 17 -5.69 11.75 -3.94
C ALA A 17 -6.25 10.94 -2.74
N GLY A 18 -5.65 11.05 -1.55
CA GLY A 18 -6.11 10.31 -0.36
C GLY A 18 -5.70 8.83 -0.30
N LYS A 19 -4.75 8.37 -1.13
CA LYS A 19 -4.29 6.97 -1.19
C LYS A 19 -3.85 6.40 0.17
N THR A 20 -3.09 7.17 0.96
CA THR A 20 -2.64 6.74 2.29
C THR A 20 -3.81 6.48 3.24
N ARG A 21 -4.84 7.33 3.21
CA ARG A 21 -6.05 7.15 4.02
C ARG A 21 -6.78 5.85 3.66
N LEU A 22 -6.88 5.56 2.37
CA LEU A 22 -7.49 4.33 1.89
C LEU A 22 -6.66 3.09 2.27
N ALA A 23 -5.33 3.16 2.12
CA ALA A 23 -4.43 2.06 2.47
C ALA A 23 -4.54 1.66 3.95
N VAL A 24 -4.54 2.64 4.86
CA VAL A 24 -4.69 2.40 6.30
C VAL A 24 -6.04 1.76 6.62
N ALA A 25 -7.13 2.27 6.04
CA ALA A 25 -8.47 1.72 6.26
C ALA A 25 -8.58 0.25 5.77
N LEU A 26 -7.99 -0.08 4.62
CA LEU A 26 -7.98 -1.44 4.09
C LEU A 26 -7.10 -2.37 4.93
N ALA A 27 -5.91 -1.92 5.34
CA ALA A 27 -5.02 -2.69 6.20
C ALA A 27 -5.69 -3.06 7.53
N GLN A 28 -6.36 -2.09 8.17
CA GLN A 28 -7.12 -2.34 9.40
C GLN A 28 -8.29 -3.31 9.18
N ARG A 29 -9.02 -3.17 8.07
CA ARG A 29 -10.19 -4.02 7.77
C ARG A 29 -9.81 -5.48 7.49
N PHE A 30 -8.69 -5.69 6.80
CA PHE A 30 -8.29 -7.02 6.33
C PHE A 30 -7.13 -7.62 7.13
N SER A 31 -6.67 -6.96 8.20
CA SER A 31 -5.44 -7.33 8.91
C SER A 31 -4.25 -7.49 7.95
N GLY A 32 -4.15 -6.57 6.99
CA GLY A 32 -3.15 -6.58 5.92
C GLY A 32 -1.95 -5.68 6.21
N GLU A 33 -0.90 -5.87 5.43
CA GLU A 33 0.31 -5.05 5.50
C GLU A 33 0.33 -4.00 4.37
N ILE A 34 0.93 -2.84 4.65
CA ILE A 34 1.09 -1.76 3.67
C ILE A 34 2.55 -1.75 3.21
N VAL A 35 2.75 -1.87 1.90
CA VAL A 35 4.05 -1.67 1.26
C VAL A 35 4.05 -0.33 0.55
N ASN A 36 5.02 0.53 0.87
CA ASN A 36 5.17 1.81 0.19
C ASN A 36 5.68 1.60 -1.25
N ALA A 37 5.01 2.23 -2.22
CA ALA A 37 5.37 2.18 -3.63
C ALA A 37 5.68 3.57 -4.22
N ASP A 38 6.03 4.54 -3.37
CA ASP A 38 6.41 5.89 -3.76
C ASP A 38 7.95 6.01 -3.80
N SER A 39 8.50 6.29 -4.97
CA SER A 39 9.96 6.36 -5.16
C SER A 39 10.62 7.50 -4.40
N ARG A 40 9.87 8.48 -3.90
CA ARG A 40 10.40 9.60 -3.11
C ARG A 40 10.35 9.30 -1.61
N GLN A 41 9.38 8.54 -1.12
CA GLN A 41 9.23 8.27 0.33
C GLN A 41 10.22 7.22 0.87
N VAL A 42 11.00 6.57 0.01
CA VAL A 42 12.08 5.65 0.43
C VAL A 42 13.26 6.36 1.10
N TYR A 43 13.43 7.67 0.85
CA TYR A 43 14.55 8.44 1.39
C TYR A 43 14.20 9.04 2.76
N ARG A 44 15.02 8.76 3.78
CA ARG A 44 14.74 9.10 5.20
C ARG A 44 14.65 10.60 5.53
N HIS A 45 15.15 11.46 4.66
CA HIS A 45 15.25 12.90 4.90
C HIS A 45 14.70 13.72 3.72
N MET A 46 13.86 13.09 2.89
CA MET A 46 13.01 13.80 1.92
C MET A 46 11.67 14.19 2.55
#